data_AF-A0A816EAL2-F1
#
_entry.id   AF-A0A816EAL2-F1
#
_cell.length_a   1.000
_cell.length_b   1.000
_cell.length_c   1.000
_cell.angle_alpha   90.00
_cell.angle_beta   90.00
_cell.angle_gamma   90.00
#
_symmetry.space_group_name_H-M   'P 1'
#
loop_
_entity.id
_entity.type
_entity.pdbx_description
1 polymer ?
#
loop_
_entity_poly.entity_id
_entity_poly.type
_entity_poly.pdbx_seq_one_letter_code
_entity_poly.pdbx_strand_id
1 'polypeptide(L)'
;MNLNRSNSVLEDKEKCIDNQQHELETFNHILSKLQIDYEKSKTDLSLAHDNIVQYETIQDTIKQTLNEKISEIAILSERFHAVQNDYYTYEKDHRYTNDDYFDKEHRLTSVENELTTVMKNFELLQNENKILNDKVGKYRYNLEQIETVEAENKEKLIQSMDEGKIYKRKLATLGDCFKILVKK
;
A
#
# COMPACT_ATOMS: atom_id res chain seq x y z
N MET A 1 43.83 -60.16 -17.68
CA MET A 1 43.83 -58.68 -17.54
C MET A 1 42.44 -58.15 -17.84
N ASN A 2 41.80 -57.44 -16.91
CA ASN A 2 40.82 -56.40 -17.24
C ASN A 2 40.57 -55.40 -16.08
N LEU A 3 41.56 -55.22 -15.18
CA LEU A 3 41.51 -54.25 -14.09
C LEU A 3 41.41 -52.79 -14.59
N ASN A 4 42.03 -52.47 -15.74
CA ASN A 4 41.96 -51.14 -16.34
C ASN A 4 40.55 -50.76 -16.84
N ARG A 5 39.71 -51.74 -17.20
CA ARG A 5 38.33 -51.49 -17.65
C ARG A 5 37.39 -51.25 -16.47
N SER A 6 37.60 -51.95 -15.35
CA SER A 6 36.81 -51.77 -14.13
C SER A 6 37.11 -50.44 -13.40
N ASN A 7 38.36 -49.96 -13.44
CA ASN A 7 38.72 -48.65 -12.86
C ASN A 7 38.12 -47.49 -13.65
N SER A 8 38.11 -47.55 -14.99
CA SER A 8 37.50 -46.52 -15.84
C SER A 8 35.97 -46.39 -15.59
N VAL A 9 35.27 -47.51 -15.35
CA VAL A 9 33.82 -47.48 -15.05
C VAL A 9 33.52 -46.91 -13.67
N LEU A 10 34.45 -47.00 -12.72
CA LEU A 10 34.32 -46.39 -11.40
C LEU A 10 34.54 -44.88 -11.46
N GLU A 11 35.60 -44.42 -12.12
CA GLU A 11 35.87 -42.98 -12.32
C GLU A 11 34.74 -42.26 -13.06
N ASP A 12 34.17 -42.87 -14.12
CA ASP A 12 33.05 -42.29 -14.86
C ASP A 12 31.79 -42.14 -13.99
N LYS A 13 31.61 -43.02 -13.00
CA LYS A 13 30.45 -42.96 -12.10
C LYS A 13 30.67 -42.01 -10.92
N GLU A 14 31.88 -41.91 -10.39
CA GLU A 14 32.22 -40.87 -9.38
C GLU A 14 32.00 -39.48 -9.97
N LYS A 15 32.50 -39.24 -11.19
CA LYS A 15 32.28 -37.97 -11.91
C LYS A 15 30.79 -37.68 -12.16
N CYS A 16 29.97 -38.71 -12.38
CA CYS A 16 28.52 -38.58 -12.52
C CYS A 16 27.86 -38.15 -11.20
N ILE A 17 28.28 -38.74 -10.07
CA ILE A 17 27.79 -38.38 -8.74
C ILE A 17 28.15 -36.93 -8.39
N ASP A 18 29.40 -36.53 -8.64
CA ASP A 18 29.87 -35.17 -8.40
C ASP A 18 29.07 -34.14 -9.22
N ASN A 19 28.83 -34.43 -10.51
CA ASN A 19 27.99 -33.58 -11.36
C ASN A 19 26.55 -33.48 -10.81
N GLN A 20 25.97 -34.59 -10.37
CA GLN A 20 24.61 -34.62 -9.80
C GLN A 20 24.53 -33.88 -8.45
N GLN A 21 25.57 -33.92 -7.63
CA GLN A 21 25.67 -33.12 -6.41
C GLN A 21 25.77 -31.63 -6.73
N HIS A 22 26.59 -31.25 -7.71
CA HIS A 22 26.71 -29.85 -8.12
C HIS A 22 25.41 -29.27 -8.71
N GLU A 23 24.69 -30.06 -9.53
CA GLU A 23 23.34 -29.71 -10.01
C GLU A 23 22.36 -29.50 -8.86
N LEU A 24 22.42 -30.36 -7.83
CA LEU A 24 21.58 -30.24 -6.64
C LEU A 24 21.91 -28.99 -5.80
N GLU A 25 23.19 -28.66 -5.63
CA GLU A 25 23.63 -27.44 -4.94
C GLU A 25 23.17 -26.18 -5.68
N THR A 26 23.34 -26.16 -7.00
CA THR A 26 22.87 -25.06 -7.86
C THR A 26 21.36 -24.88 -7.74
N PHE A 27 20.61 -25.99 -7.77
CA PHE A 27 19.16 -25.97 -7.56
C PHE A 27 18.78 -25.42 -6.18
N ASN A 28 19.45 -25.87 -5.11
CA ASN A 28 19.19 -25.37 -3.75
C ASN A 28 19.48 -23.87 -3.62
N HIS A 29 20.51 -23.37 -4.30
CA HIS A 29 20.81 -21.93 -4.33
C HIS A 29 19.68 -21.14 -5.03
N ILE A 30 19.20 -21.61 -6.19
CA ILE A 30 18.06 -21.00 -6.90
C ILE A 30 16.82 -20.98 -6.00
N LEU A 31 16.52 -22.10 -5.33
CA LEU A 31 15.35 -22.22 -4.45
C LEU A 31 15.43 -21.25 -3.27
N SER A 32 16.60 -21.12 -2.63
CA SER A 32 16.83 -20.17 -1.54
C SER A 32 16.56 -18.73 -1.98
N LYS A 33 17.04 -18.36 -3.18
CA LYS A 33 16.78 -17.03 -3.73
C LYS A 33 15.28 -16.78 -3.97
N LEU A 34 14.57 -17.74 -4.55
CA LEU A 34 13.13 -17.62 -4.78
C LEU A 34 12.33 -17.49 -3.47
N GLN A 35 12.76 -18.17 -2.40
CA GLN A 35 12.16 -18.02 -1.07
C GLN A 35 12.34 -16.60 -0.52
N ILE A 36 13.54 -16.04 -0.65
CA ILE A 36 13.84 -14.67 -0.24
C ILE A 36 12.99 -13.67 -1.05
N ASP A 37 12.95 -13.83 -2.37
CA ASP A 37 12.19 -12.95 -3.26
C ASP A 37 10.69 -12.97 -2.92
N TYR A 38 10.12 -14.15 -2.62
CA TYR A 38 8.74 -14.30 -2.20
C TYR A 38 8.43 -13.65 -0.84
N GLU A 39 9.24 -13.90 0.19
CA GLU A 39 9.05 -13.31 1.52
C GLU A 39 9.24 -11.78 1.50
N LYS A 40 10.15 -11.28 0.65
CA LYS A 40 10.27 -9.84 0.40
C LYS A 40 8.97 -9.29 -0.21
N SER A 41 8.43 -9.90 -1.27
CA SER A 41 7.20 -9.41 -1.90
C SER A 41 5.98 -9.44 -0.96
N LYS A 42 5.89 -10.40 -0.04
CA LYS A 42 4.87 -10.40 1.02
C LYS A 42 5.02 -9.23 1.99
N THR A 43 6.26 -8.94 2.38
CA THR A 43 6.55 -7.82 3.28
C THR A 43 6.18 -6.50 2.62
N ASP A 44 6.58 -6.33 1.35
CA ASP A 44 6.24 -5.16 0.54
C ASP A 44 4.71 -5.01 0.37
N LEU A 45 3.99 -6.12 0.17
CA LEU A 45 2.53 -6.15 0.07
C LEU A 45 1.85 -5.70 1.37
N SER A 46 2.29 -6.25 2.51
CA SER A 46 1.77 -5.86 3.82
C SER A 46 1.98 -4.37 4.09
N LEU A 47 3.19 -3.86 3.83
CA LEU A 47 3.53 -2.44 3.99
C LEU A 47 2.68 -1.55 3.08
N ALA A 48 2.43 -1.96 1.84
CA ALA A 48 1.59 -1.20 0.92
C ALA A 48 0.14 -1.13 1.41
N HIS A 49 -0.41 -2.25 1.91
CA HIS A 49 -1.75 -2.31 2.47
C HIS A 49 -1.89 -1.43 3.72
N ASP A 50 -0.93 -1.51 4.65
CA ASP A 50 -0.93 -0.71 5.88
C ASP A 50 -0.94 0.80 5.59
N ASN A 51 -0.13 1.23 4.61
CA ASN A 51 -0.10 2.64 4.19
C ASN A 51 -1.46 3.11 3.64
N ILE A 52 -2.13 2.30 2.82
CA ILE A 52 -3.45 2.65 2.27
C ILE A 52 -4.46 2.85 3.40
N VAL A 53 -4.53 1.91 4.35
CA VAL A 53 -5.44 1.99 5.49
C VAL A 53 -5.20 3.25 6.31
N GLN A 54 -3.94 3.61 6.56
CA GLN A 54 -3.59 4.83 7.27
C GLN A 54 -4.12 6.08 6.54
N TYR A 55 -3.92 6.18 5.23
CA TYR A 55 -4.38 7.33 4.45
C TYR A 55 -5.92 7.40 4.35
N GLU A 56 -6.60 6.25 4.26
CA GLU A 56 -8.06 6.20 4.28
C GLU A 56 -8.63 6.69 5.62
N THR A 57 -8.01 6.30 6.73
CA THR A 57 -8.38 6.78 8.07
C THR A 57 -8.27 8.30 8.20
N ILE A 58 -7.17 8.87 7.67
CA ILE A 58 -7.00 10.33 7.63
C ILE A 58 -8.07 10.97 6.74
N GLN A 59 -8.38 10.37 5.59
CA GLN A 59 -9.38 10.90 4.67
C GLN A 59 -10.77 10.96 5.30
N ASP A 60 -11.16 9.91 6.03
CA ASP A 60 -12.44 9.86 6.72
C ASP A 60 -12.53 10.89 7.85
N THR A 61 -11.43 11.12 8.57
CA THR A 61 -11.35 12.20 9.56
C THR A 61 -11.56 13.57 8.90
N ILE A 62 -10.92 13.84 7.76
CA ILE A 62 -11.13 15.09 7.01
C ILE A 62 -12.58 15.22 6.52
N LYS A 63 -13.19 14.14 6.01
CA LYS A 63 -14.61 14.15 5.58
C LYS A 63 -15.54 14.49 6.74
N GLN A 64 -15.29 13.93 7.93
CA GLN A 64 -16.07 14.25 9.12
C GLN A 64 -15.93 15.74 9.48
N THR A 65 -14.71 16.26 9.56
CA THR A 65 -14.45 17.68 9.84
C THR A 65 -15.11 18.59 8.80
N LEU A 66 -15.09 18.22 7.51
CA LEU A 66 -15.79 18.95 6.46
C LEU A 66 -17.30 19.04 6.71
N ASN A 67 -17.94 17.96 7.14
CA ASN A 67 -19.37 17.96 7.46
C ASN A 67 -19.70 18.84 8.67
N GLU A 68 -18.84 18.84 9.69
CA GLU A 68 -18.95 19.75 10.84
C GLU A 68 -18.84 21.21 10.39
N LYS A 69 -17.89 21.51 9.49
CA LYS A 69 -17.71 22.87 8.93
C LYS A 69 -18.87 23.32 8.04
N ILE A 70 -19.50 22.42 7.28
CA ILE A 70 -20.73 22.74 6.54
C ILE A 70 -21.82 23.23 7.50
N SER A 71 -21.98 22.54 8.63
CA SER A 71 -22.97 22.89 9.65
C SER A 71 -22.65 24.26 10.28
N GLU A 72 -21.39 24.52 10.60
CA GLU A 72 -20.93 25.81 11.14
C GLU A 72 -21.16 26.97 10.14
N ILE A 73 -20.84 26.77 8.86
CA ILE A 73 -21.08 27.76 7.79
C ILE A 73 -22.57 28.06 7.68
N ALA A 74 -23.45 27.06 7.75
CA ALA A 74 -24.89 27.27 7.68
C ALA A 74 -25.39 28.18 8.82
N ILE A 75 -24.99 27.88 10.06
CA ILE A 75 -25.37 28.67 11.25
C ILE A 75 -24.84 30.11 11.15
N LEU A 76 -23.58 30.30 10.75
CA LEU A 76 -22.99 31.63 10.61
C LEU A 76 -23.62 32.43 9.47
N SER A 77 -24.00 31.77 8.38
CA SER A 77 -24.69 32.40 7.26
C SER A 77 -26.08 32.92 7.67
N GLU A 78 -26.84 32.12 8.42
CA GLU A 78 -28.13 32.55 8.98
C GLU A 78 -27.97 33.74 9.94
N ARG A 79 -26.98 33.68 10.84
CA ARG A 79 -26.64 34.78 11.76
C ARG A 79 -26.22 36.05 10.99
N PHE A 80 -25.44 35.91 9.93
CA PHE A 80 -25.03 37.02 9.08
C PHE A 80 -26.23 37.70 8.44
N HIS A 81 -27.13 36.93 7.82
CA HIS A 81 -28.35 37.48 7.21
C HIS A 81 -29.26 38.19 8.23
N ALA A 82 -29.38 37.65 9.45
CA ALA A 82 -30.16 38.29 10.51
C ALA A 82 -29.56 39.66 10.92
N VAL A 83 -28.24 39.73 11.14
CA VAL A 83 -27.56 40.99 11.49
C VAL A 83 -27.60 41.99 10.33
N GLN A 84 -27.42 41.51 9.11
CA GLN A 84 -27.50 42.33 7.89
C GLN A 84 -28.90 42.96 7.72
N ASN A 85 -29.96 42.19 7.94
CA ASN A 85 -31.33 42.71 7.89
C ASN A 85 -31.60 43.75 8.99
N ASP A 86 -31.12 43.52 10.21
CA ASP A 86 -31.25 44.45 11.34
C ASP A 86 -30.47 45.76 11.10
N TYR A 87 -29.29 45.67 10.49
CA TYR A 87 -28.49 46.81 10.06
C TYR A 87 -29.21 47.63 8.97
N TYR A 88 -29.66 47.00 7.88
CA TYR A 88 -30.32 47.71 6.79
C TYR A 88 -31.69 48.30 7.15
N THR A 89 -32.45 47.62 8.00
CA THR A 89 -33.72 48.17 8.51
C THR A 89 -33.46 49.44 9.30
N TYR A 90 -32.41 49.43 10.13
CA TYR A 90 -32.00 50.58 10.93
C TYR A 90 -31.51 51.77 10.08
N GLU A 91 -30.69 51.52 9.05
CA GLU A 91 -30.27 52.56 8.10
C GLU A 91 -31.45 53.26 7.41
N LYS A 92 -32.47 52.48 7.01
CA LYS A 92 -33.66 52.99 6.28
C LYS A 92 -34.57 53.87 7.14
N ASP A 93 -34.66 53.61 8.44
CA ASP A 93 -35.56 54.35 9.32
C ASP A 93 -35.03 55.75 9.68
N HIS A 94 -33.78 56.09 9.35
CA HIS A 94 -33.11 57.39 9.60
C HIS A 94 -33.20 57.89 11.06
N ARG A 95 -33.46 56.99 12.01
CA ARG A 95 -33.55 57.29 13.45
C ARG A 95 -32.33 56.71 14.14
N TYR A 96 -31.19 57.38 14.05
CA TYR A 96 -29.99 56.89 14.71
C TYR A 96 -29.26 57.94 15.53
N THR A 97 -28.84 57.53 16.73
CA THR A 97 -27.66 58.10 17.38
C THR A 97 -26.42 57.50 16.71
N ASN A 98 -25.29 58.23 16.69
CA ASN A 98 -24.06 57.71 16.09
C ASN A 98 -23.62 56.39 16.77
N ASP A 99 -23.82 56.25 18.07
CA ASP A 99 -23.38 55.10 18.86
C ASP A 99 -24.10 53.80 18.43
N ASP A 100 -25.41 53.85 18.23
CA ASP A 100 -26.21 52.69 17.81
C ASP A 100 -25.91 52.22 16.38
N TYR A 101 -25.52 53.15 15.50
CA TYR A 101 -25.09 52.82 14.14
C TYR A 101 -23.75 52.06 14.14
N PHE A 102 -22.76 52.56 14.89
CA PHE A 102 -21.45 51.93 15.01
C PHE A 102 -21.52 50.52 15.61
N ASP A 103 -22.41 50.28 16.60
CA ASP A 103 -22.60 48.94 17.16
C ASP A 103 -23.11 47.95 16.11
N LYS A 104 -24.11 48.33 15.31
CA LYS A 104 -24.65 47.45 14.27
C LYS A 104 -23.65 47.19 13.14
N GLU A 105 -22.89 48.20 12.72
CA GLU A 105 -21.81 48.06 11.73
C GLU A 105 -20.70 47.12 12.23
N HIS A 106 -20.29 47.29 13.49
CA HIS A 106 -19.28 46.43 14.11
C HIS A 106 -19.76 44.98 14.20
N ARG A 107 -21.01 44.75 14.62
CA ARG A 107 -21.61 43.41 14.67
C ARG A 107 -21.67 42.75 13.30
N LEU A 108 -22.04 43.49 12.25
CA LEU A 108 -22.05 42.98 10.87
C LEU A 108 -20.64 42.54 10.44
N THR A 109 -19.66 43.42 10.62
CA THR A 109 -18.25 43.17 10.26
C THR A 109 -17.67 41.98 11.04
N SER A 110 -18.01 41.83 12.32
CA SER A 110 -17.56 40.70 13.14
C SER A 110 -18.07 39.36 12.59
N VAL A 111 -19.36 39.27 12.26
CA VAL A 111 -19.95 38.03 11.72
C VAL A 111 -19.39 37.73 10.32
N GLU A 112 -19.18 38.75 9.49
CA GLU A 112 -18.56 38.60 8.17
C GLU A 112 -17.15 38.00 8.26
N ASN A 113 -16.34 38.49 9.21
CA ASN A 113 -14.98 37.99 9.44
C ASN A 113 -14.97 36.53 9.95
N GLU A 114 -15.88 36.20 10.87
CA GLU A 114 -16.07 34.82 11.34
C GLU A 114 -16.43 33.89 10.16
N LEU A 115 -17.44 34.27 9.37
CA LEU A 115 -17.91 33.49 8.22
C LEU A 115 -16.81 33.30 7.18
N THR A 116 -16.10 34.38 6.82
CA THR A 116 -14.98 34.35 5.86
C THR A 116 -13.87 33.40 6.32
N THR A 117 -13.56 33.40 7.62
CA THR A 117 -12.53 32.54 8.20
C THR A 117 -12.92 31.07 8.12
N VAL A 118 -14.16 30.73 8.47
CA VAL A 118 -14.66 29.35 8.40
C VAL A 118 -14.72 28.87 6.95
N MET A 119 -15.16 29.71 6.01
CA MET A 119 -15.18 29.37 4.58
C MET A 119 -13.79 29.11 4.02
N LYS A 120 -12.78 29.93 4.36
CA LYS A 120 -11.38 29.68 3.96
C LYS A 120 -10.86 28.36 4.49
N ASN A 121 -11.13 28.06 5.77
CA ASN A 121 -10.73 26.79 6.37
C ASN A 121 -11.41 25.59 5.69
N PHE A 122 -12.68 25.74 5.31
CA PHE A 122 -13.42 24.72 4.57
C PHE A 122 -12.82 24.45 3.19
N GLU A 123 -12.48 25.50 2.42
CA GLU A 123 -11.82 25.37 1.13
C GLU A 123 -10.45 24.67 1.24
N LEU A 124 -9.66 25.00 2.27
CA LEU A 124 -8.39 24.34 2.55
C LEU A 124 -8.59 22.84 2.79
N LEU A 125 -9.53 22.48 3.67
CA LEU A 125 -9.84 21.07 3.97
C LEU A 125 -10.38 20.32 2.74
N GLN A 126 -11.18 20.98 1.89
CA GLN A 126 -11.66 20.38 0.63
C GLN A 126 -10.50 20.08 -0.32
N ASN A 127 -9.54 20.99 -0.44
CA ASN A 127 -8.36 20.78 -1.27
C ASN A 127 -7.46 19.68 -0.71
N GLU A 128 -7.25 19.63 0.60
CA GLU A 128 -6.52 18.55 1.26
C GLU A 128 -7.18 17.19 1.03
N ASN A 129 -8.52 17.12 1.15
CA ASN A 129 -9.26 15.89 0.88
C ASN A 129 -9.07 15.42 -0.57
N LYS A 130 -9.13 16.34 -1.54
CA LYS A 130 -8.91 16.04 -2.95
C LYS A 130 -7.50 15.49 -3.20
N ILE A 131 -6.47 16.16 -2.68
CA ILE A 131 -5.07 15.72 -2.80
C ILE A 131 -4.88 14.33 -2.19
N LEU A 132 -5.50 14.09 -1.03
CA LEU A 132 -5.43 12.80 -0.35
C LEU A 132 -6.13 11.70 -1.13
N ASN A 133 -7.29 11.99 -1.73
CA ASN A 133 -8.02 11.07 -2.58
C ASN A 133 -7.19 10.61 -3.78
N ASP A 134 -6.51 11.56 -4.44
CA ASP A 134 -5.62 11.26 -5.57
C ASP A 134 -4.42 10.40 -5.12
N LYS A 135 -3.87 10.66 -3.93
CA LYS A 135 -2.78 9.85 -3.36
C LYS A 135 -3.24 8.42 -3.04
N VAL A 136 -4.38 8.25 -2.39
CA VAL A 136 -4.96 6.92 -2.09
C VAL A 136 -5.19 6.14 -3.39
N GLY A 137 -5.72 6.80 -4.43
CA GLY A 137 -5.88 6.19 -5.76
C GLY A 137 -4.56 5.67 -6.34
N LYS A 138 -3.48 6.44 -6.25
CA LYS A 138 -2.14 6.01 -6.70
C LYS A 138 -1.59 4.85 -5.87
N TYR A 139 -1.79 4.86 -4.55
CA TYR A 139 -1.33 3.76 -3.70
C TYR A 139 -2.08 2.47 -3.99
N ARG A 140 -3.40 2.53 -4.24
CA ARG A 140 -4.20 1.36 -4.66
C ARG A 140 -3.71 0.79 -5.99
N TYR A 141 -3.40 1.63 -6.97
CA TYR A 141 -2.79 1.17 -8.22
C TYR A 141 -1.44 0.49 -8.00
N ASN A 142 -0.59 1.05 -7.14
CA ASN A 142 0.70 0.42 -6.80
C ASN A 142 0.52 -0.90 -6.04
N LEU A 143 -0.49 -1.01 -5.17
CA LEU A 143 -0.82 -2.24 -4.46
C LEU A 143 -1.11 -3.37 -5.45
N GLU A 144 -1.94 -3.11 -6.46
CA GLU A 144 -2.27 -4.10 -7.51
C GLU A 144 -1.01 -4.61 -8.25
N GLN A 145 -0.03 -3.73 -8.50
CA GLN A 145 1.24 -4.13 -9.09
C GLN A 145 2.06 -5.03 -8.15
N ILE A 146 2.09 -4.72 -6.85
CA ILE A 146 2.79 -5.53 -5.85
C ILE A 146 2.10 -6.88 -5.67
N GLU A 147 0.76 -6.91 -5.66
CA GLU A 147 -0.03 -8.16 -5.62
C GLU A 147 0.31 -9.07 -6.81
N THR A 148 0.45 -8.48 -8.00
CA THR A 148 0.86 -9.23 -9.21
C THR A 148 2.25 -9.83 -9.04
N VAL A 149 3.22 -9.05 -8.54
CA VAL A 149 4.60 -9.53 -8.31
C VAL A 149 4.66 -10.61 -7.22
N GLU A 150 3.90 -10.47 -6.14
CA GLU A 150 3.81 -11.48 -5.07
C GLU A 150 3.26 -12.79 -5.60
N ALA A 151 2.18 -12.73 -6.39
CA ALA A 151 1.58 -13.90 -7.02
C ALA A 151 2.54 -14.60 -7.99
N GLU A 152 3.27 -13.84 -8.82
CA GLU A 152 4.30 -14.39 -9.71
C GLU A 152 5.44 -15.06 -8.94
N ASN A 153 5.94 -14.44 -7.86
CA ASN A 153 7.01 -15.01 -7.04
C ASN A 153 6.55 -16.29 -6.35
N LYS A 154 5.31 -16.31 -5.85
CA LYS A 154 4.69 -17.49 -5.27
C LYS A 154 4.60 -18.63 -6.27
N GLU A 155 4.15 -18.35 -7.49
CA GLU A 155 4.03 -19.36 -8.54
C GLU A 155 5.40 -19.92 -8.94
N LYS A 156 6.40 -19.06 -9.17
CA LYS A 156 7.78 -19.48 -9.46
C LYS A 156 8.33 -20.37 -8.36
N LEU A 157 8.12 -20.01 -7.09
CA LEU A 157 8.55 -20.81 -5.94
C LEU A 157 7.88 -22.20 -5.94
N ILE A 158 6.57 -22.28 -6.16
CA ILE A 158 5.83 -23.55 -6.22
C ILE A 158 6.35 -24.43 -7.36
N GLN A 159 6.49 -23.85 -8.57
CA GLN A 159 7.01 -24.57 -9.75
C GLN A 159 8.41 -25.15 -9.47
N SER A 160 9.33 -24.34 -8.93
CA SER A 160 10.66 -24.80 -8.58
C SER A 160 10.64 -25.85 -7.45
N MET A 161 9.77 -25.72 -6.45
CA MET A 161 9.60 -26.75 -5.42
C MET A 161 9.16 -28.09 -6.00
N ASP A 162 8.26 -28.09 -6.98
CA ASP A 162 7.80 -29.30 -7.66
C ASP A 162 8.88 -29.92 -8.54
N GLU A 163 9.66 -29.11 -9.25
CA GLU A 163 10.86 -29.57 -9.98
C GLU A 163 11.88 -30.22 -9.04
N GLY A 164 12.11 -29.62 -7.86
CA GLY A 164 13.00 -30.16 -6.84
C GLY A 164 12.56 -31.53 -6.31
N LYS A 165 11.24 -31.76 -6.17
CA LYS A 165 10.70 -33.08 -5.80
C LYS A 165 10.96 -34.13 -6.88
N ILE A 166 10.98 -33.75 -8.15
CA ILE A 166 11.31 -34.66 -9.26
C ILE A 166 12.81 -34.98 -9.25
N TYR A 167 13.67 -33.98 -9.07
CA TYR A 167 15.13 -34.17 -8.98
C TYR A 167 15.53 -35.10 -7.84
N LYS A 168 14.99 -34.89 -6.63
CA LYS A 168 15.26 -35.77 -5.48
C LYS A 168 14.88 -37.23 -5.75
N ARG A 169 13.76 -37.47 -6.46
CA ARG A 169 13.33 -38.82 -6.85
C ARG A 169 14.28 -39.45 -7.88
N LYS A 170 14.75 -38.68 -8.87
CA LYS A 170 15.74 -39.16 -9.86
C LYS A 170 17.06 -39.56 -9.19
N LEU A 171 17.57 -38.73 -8.27
CA LEU A 171 18.80 -39.01 -7.52
C LEU A 171 18.69 -40.27 -6.66
N ALA A 172 17.56 -40.45 -5.96
CA ALA A 172 17.32 -41.66 -5.17
C ALA A 172 17.35 -42.93 -6.05
N THR A 173 16.70 -42.87 -7.22
CA THR A 173 16.66 -43.99 -8.18
C THR A 173 18.07 -44.33 -8.70
N LEU A 174 18.88 -43.31 -9.02
CA LEU A 174 20.28 -43.49 -9.42
C LEU A 174 21.14 -44.14 -8.32
N GLY A 175 20.99 -43.67 -7.08
CA GLY A 175 21.69 -44.23 -5.92
C GLY A 175 21.31 -45.68 -5.63
N ASP A 176 20.03 -46.03 -5.78
CA ASP A 176 19.54 -47.40 -5.61
C ASP A 176 20.05 -48.33 -6.72
N CYS A 177 20.08 -47.86 -7.98
CA CYS A 177 20.71 -48.59 -9.09
C CYS A 177 22.20 -48.84 -8.86
N PHE A 178 22.92 -47.87 -8.28
CA PHE A 178 24.35 -48.00 -7.99
C PHE A 178 24.62 -49.01 -6.87
N LYS A 179 23.83 -48.99 -5.78
CA LYS A 179 23.95 -49.97 -4.68
C LYS A 179 23.77 -51.41 -5.16
N ILE A 180 22.90 -51.63 -6.15
CA ILE A 180 22.69 -52.95 -6.76
C ILE A 180 23.92 -53.39 -7.57
N LEU A 181 24.56 -52.45 -8.29
CA LEU A 181 25.75 -52.70 -9.10
C LEU A 181 27.00 -53.03 -8.27
N VAL A 182 27.16 -52.44 -7.07
CA VAL A 182 28.34 -52.64 -6.21
C VAL A 182 28.24 -53.90 -5.33
N LYS A 183 27.04 -54.50 -5.19
CA LYS A 183 26.82 -55.75 -4.43
C LYS A 183 27.07 -57.03 -5.24
N LYS A 184 27.41 -56.94 -6.53
CA LYS A 184 27.79 -58.05 -7.40
C LYS A 184 29.29 -58.02 -7.68
#